data_AF-A0A7W9A4U6-F1
#
_entry.id   AF-A0A7W9A4U6-F1
#
_cell.length_a   1.000
_cell.length_b   1.000
_cell.length_c   1.000
_cell.angle_alpha   90.00
_cell.angle_beta   90.00
_cell.angle_gamma   90.00
#
_symmetry.space_group_name_H-M   'P 1'
#
loop_
_entity.id
_entity.type
_entity.pdbx_description
1 polymer ?
#
loop_
_entity_poly.entity_id
_entity_poly.type
_entity_poly.pdbx_seq_one_letter_code
_entity_poly.pdbx_strand_id
1 'polypeptide(L)'
;MRGTGFSILVVVAIILVGAAFLIGMPTYNVYSKTMAGKAAYEEAVQNRRIRVLEAQALLDAAELTAQAEVARAKGTNEANRIMAESLGGPENYLRWAYINMLQETAGSGDRQIIYLPTEAGMPILEAGRRPPAN
;
A
#
# COMPACT_ATOMS: atom_id res chain seq x y z
N MET A 1 51.96 -45.44 -54.36
CA MET A 1 51.24 -44.14 -54.38
C MET A 1 49.77 -44.27 -53.95
N ARG A 2 49.42 -45.13 -52.96
CA ARG A 2 48.02 -45.36 -52.54
C ARG A 2 47.59 -44.60 -51.27
N GLY A 3 48.52 -44.02 -50.51
CA GLY A 3 48.22 -43.30 -49.26
C GLY A 3 47.94 -41.81 -49.40
N THR A 4 48.36 -41.19 -50.51
CA THR A 4 48.27 -39.73 -50.71
C THR A 4 46.83 -39.24 -50.91
N GLY A 5 45.97 -40.04 -51.55
CA GLY A 5 44.55 -39.69 -51.72
C GLY A 5 43.76 -39.70 -50.41
N PHE A 6 44.07 -40.64 -49.51
CA PHE A 6 43.42 -40.73 -48.20
C PHE A 6 43.83 -39.57 -47.28
N SER A 7 45.12 -39.21 -47.26
CA SER A 7 45.59 -38.05 -46.50
C SER A 7 44.98 -36.73 -46.98
N ILE A 8 44.78 -36.56 -48.29
CA ILE A 8 44.14 -35.35 -48.84
C ILE A 8 42.68 -35.25 -48.39
N LEU A 9 41.93 -36.36 -48.41
CA LEU A 9 40.53 -36.38 -47.94
C LEU A 9 40.40 -36.03 -46.46
N VAL A 10 41.29 -36.55 -45.62
CA VAL A 10 41.30 -36.22 -44.18
C VAL A 10 41.58 -34.73 -43.96
N VAL A 11 42.54 -34.15 -44.69
CA VAL A 11 42.84 -32.72 -44.62
C VAL A 11 41.65 -31.87 -45.07
N VAL A 12 40.99 -32.23 -46.17
CA VAL A 12 39.79 -31.53 -46.66
C VAL A 12 38.65 -31.61 -45.63
N ALA A 13 38.43 -32.78 -45.01
CA ALA A 13 37.40 -32.93 -43.98
C ALA A 13 37.68 -32.05 -42.75
N ILE A 14 38.93 -31.97 -42.29
CA ILE A 14 39.33 -31.10 -41.18
C ILE A 14 39.11 -29.63 -41.52
N ILE A 15 39.45 -29.20 -42.74
CA ILE A 15 39.23 -27.83 -43.19
C ILE A 15 37.74 -27.49 -43.23
N LEU A 16 36.88 -28.41 -43.71
CA LEU A 16 35.44 -28.20 -43.75
C LEU A 16 34.83 -28.09 -42.34
N VAL A 17 35.27 -28.94 -41.41
CA VAL A 17 34.84 -28.87 -40.00
C VAL A 17 35.33 -27.58 -39.34
N GLY A 18 36.58 -27.19 -39.59
CA GLY A 18 37.16 -25.94 -39.08
C GLY A 18 36.42 -24.71 -39.61
N ALA A 19 36.10 -24.68 -40.90
CA ALA A 19 35.33 -23.60 -41.52
C ALA A 19 33.89 -23.52 -40.97
N ALA A 20 33.23 -24.68 -40.77
CA ALA A 20 31.90 -24.72 -40.17
C ALA A 20 31.90 -24.19 -38.72
N PHE A 21 32.92 -24.51 -37.92
CA PHE A 21 33.07 -23.97 -36.57
C PHE A 21 33.32 -22.46 -36.56
N LEU A 22 34.20 -21.98 -37.45
CA LEU A 22 34.53 -20.55 -37.55
C LEU A 22 33.34 -19.70 -37.98
N ILE A 23 32.42 -20.25 -38.76
CA ILE A 23 31.20 -19.55 -39.22
C ILE A 23 30.04 -19.74 -38.21
N GLY A 24 29.89 -20.93 -37.61
CA GLY A 24 28.80 -21.26 -36.70
C GLY A 24 28.90 -20.62 -35.32
N MET A 25 30.11 -20.51 -34.75
CA MET A 25 30.28 -19.91 -33.42
C MET A 25 29.92 -18.42 -33.34
N PRO A 26 30.39 -17.52 -34.24
CA PRO A 26 30.05 -16.11 -34.13
C PRO A 26 28.55 -15.85 -34.40
N THR A 27 27.94 -16.61 -35.30
CA THR A 27 26.51 -16.49 -35.61
C THR A 27 25.63 -16.92 -34.44
N TYR A 28 25.98 -18.02 -33.77
CA TYR A 28 25.29 -18.45 -32.55
C TYR A 28 25.40 -17.42 -31.41
N ASN A 29 26.60 -16.86 -31.20
CA ASN A 29 26.84 -15.87 -30.15
C ASN A 29 26.05 -14.56 -30.37
N VAL A 30 25.81 -14.15 -31.61
CA VAL A 30 24.97 -12.97 -31.91
C VAL A 30 23.50 -13.28 -31.68
N TYR A 31 23.04 -14.46 -32.11
CA TYR A 31 21.65 -14.89 -31.89
C TYR A 31 21.33 -14.97 -30.39
N SER A 32 22.19 -15.61 -29.60
CA SER A 32 21.99 -15.73 -28.15
C SER A 32 21.94 -14.36 -27.46
N LYS A 33 22.84 -13.44 -27.80
CA LYS A 33 22.83 -12.05 -27.29
C LYS A 33 21.56 -11.29 -27.70
N THR A 34 21.09 -11.48 -28.92
CA THR A 34 19.86 -10.84 -29.42
C THR A 34 18.64 -11.34 -28.66
N MET A 35 18.53 -12.66 -28.45
CA MET A 35 17.43 -13.24 -27.70
C MET A 35 17.49 -12.85 -26.22
N ALA A 36 18.68 -12.79 -25.62
CA ALA A 36 18.85 -12.28 -24.26
C ALA A 36 18.41 -10.82 -24.13
N GLY A 37 18.76 -9.96 -25.08
CA GLY A 37 18.34 -8.56 -25.10
C GLY A 37 16.82 -8.39 -25.25
N LYS A 38 16.18 -9.19 -26.11
CA LYS A 38 14.72 -9.21 -26.26
C LYS A 38 14.02 -9.64 -24.97
N ALA A 39 14.49 -10.72 -24.34
CA ALA A 39 13.94 -11.21 -23.08
C ALA A 39 14.06 -10.15 -21.97
N ALA A 40 15.23 -9.51 -21.82
CA ALA A 40 15.44 -8.46 -20.83
C ALA A 40 14.56 -7.22 -21.08
N TYR A 41 14.34 -6.86 -22.35
CA TYR A 41 13.43 -5.77 -22.70
C TYR A 41 11.97 -6.10 -22.35
N GLU A 42 11.50 -7.29 -22.73
CA GLU A 42 10.14 -7.74 -22.45
C GLU A 42 9.88 -7.81 -20.94
N GLU A 43 10.84 -8.34 -20.18
CA GLU A 43 10.80 -8.37 -18.72
C GLU A 43 10.71 -6.95 -18.13
N ALA A 44 11.54 -6.02 -18.60
CA ALA A 44 11.51 -4.63 -18.14
C ALA A 44 10.17 -3.93 -18.44
N VAL A 45 9.56 -4.22 -19.59
CA VAL A 45 8.23 -3.70 -19.97
C VAL A 45 7.15 -4.29 -19.05
N GLN A 46 7.17 -5.60 -18.81
CA GLN A 46 6.23 -6.26 -17.91
C GLN A 46 6.36 -5.71 -16.48
N ASN A 47 7.57 -5.60 -15.96
CA ASN A 47 7.84 -5.05 -14.62
C ASN A 47 7.37 -3.60 -14.48
N ARG A 48 7.44 -2.78 -15.55
CA ARG A 48 6.85 -1.44 -15.53
C ARG A 48 5.33 -1.49 -15.50
N ARG A 49 4.72 -2.36 -16.31
CA ARG A 49 3.26 -2.52 -16.35
C ARG A 49 2.70 -2.99 -15.02
N ILE A 50 3.35 -3.96 -14.37
CA ILE A 50 2.99 -4.43 -13.04
C ILE A 50 3.02 -3.27 -12.05
N ARG A 51 4.10 -2.49 -11.99
CA ARG A 51 4.20 -1.33 -11.09
C ARG A 51 3.12 -0.27 -11.32
N VAL A 52 2.73 -0.03 -12.57
CA VAL A 52 1.64 0.91 -12.89
C VAL A 52 0.30 0.35 -12.40
N LEU A 53 0.04 -0.93 -12.62
CA LEU A 53 -1.20 -1.58 -12.16
C LEU A 53 -1.27 -1.62 -10.62
N GLU A 54 -0.15 -1.91 -9.95
CA GLU A 54 -0.04 -1.85 -8.49
C GLU A 54 -0.28 -0.42 -7.97
N ALA A 55 0.34 0.58 -8.59
CA ALA A 55 0.12 1.98 -8.20
C ALA A 55 -1.34 2.40 -8.39
N GLN A 56 -1.99 1.99 -9.48
CA GLN A 56 -3.41 2.26 -9.70
C GLN A 56 -4.27 1.55 -8.64
N ALA A 57 -4.00 0.29 -8.35
CA ALA A 57 -4.74 -0.47 -7.34
C ALA A 57 -4.60 0.16 -5.94
N LEU A 58 -3.42 0.68 -5.61
CA LEU A 58 -3.20 1.42 -4.35
C LEU A 58 -3.97 2.73 -4.31
N LEU A 59 -4.04 3.47 -5.43
CA LEU A 59 -4.82 4.69 -5.52
C LEU A 59 -6.32 4.40 -5.34
N ASP A 60 -6.85 3.41 -6.06
CA ASP A 60 -8.25 3.00 -5.97
C ASP A 60 -8.59 2.53 -4.54
N ALA A 61 -7.69 1.77 -3.90
CA ALA A 61 -7.85 1.33 -2.52
C ALA A 61 -7.87 2.52 -1.54
N ALA A 62 -7.00 3.51 -1.72
CA ALA A 62 -6.96 4.71 -0.89
C ALA A 62 -8.23 5.56 -1.05
N GLU A 63 -8.73 5.71 -2.28
CA GLU A 63 -9.99 6.41 -2.56
C GLU A 63 -11.19 5.73 -1.89
N LEU A 64 -11.32 4.41 -2.03
CA LEU A 64 -12.38 3.64 -1.38
C LEU A 64 -12.30 3.74 0.15
N THR A 65 -11.08 3.71 0.70
CA THR A 65 -10.86 3.89 2.13
C THR A 65 -11.30 5.27 2.59
N ALA A 66 -10.89 6.33 1.88
CA ALA A 66 -11.30 7.69 2.19
C ALA A 66 -12.83 7.88 2.12
N GLN A 67 -13.48 7.29 1.11
CA GLN A 67 -14.95 7.30 1.00
C GLN A 67 -15.62 6.58 2.17
N ALA A 68 -15.10 5.42 2.58
CA ALA A 68 -15.60 4.68 3.73
C ALA A 68 -15.45 5.48 5.04
N GLU A 69 -14.33 6.20 5.21
CA GLU A 69 -14.11 7.08 6.35
C GLU A 69 -15.10 8.25 6.38
N VAL A 70 -15.36 8.88 5.24
CA VAL A 70 -16.37 9.95 5.13
C VAL A 70 -17.76 9.42 5.46
N ALA A 71 -18.13 8.25 4.96
CA ALA A 71 -19.43 7.62 5.27
C ALA A 71 -19.55 7.31 6.77
N ARG A 72 -18.49 6.77 7.38
CA ARG A 72 -18.43 6.53 8.83
C ARG A 72 -18.58 7.81 9.63
N ALA A 73 -17.82 8.86 9.29
CA ALA A 73 -17.89 10.16 9.96
C ALA A 73 -19.28 10.79 9.85
N LYS A 74 -19.92 10.69 8.68
CA LYS A 74 -21.32 11.13 8.49
C LYS A 74 -22.28 10.36 9.37
N GLY A 75 -22.18 9.03 9.42
CA GLY A 75 -23.02 8.19 10.27
C GLY A 75 -22.84 8.51 11.76
N THR A 76 -21.59 8.71 12.21
CA THR A 76 -21.30 9.12 13.60
C THR A 76 -21.87 10.51 13.91
N ASN A 77 -21.74 11.46 12.99
CA ASN A 77 -22.31 12.80 13.18
C ASN A 77 -23.84 12.75 13.28
N GLU A 78 -24.50 12.01 12.37
CA GLU A 78 -25.95 11.85 12.40
C GLU A 78 -26.44 11.16 13.68
N ALA A 79 -25.75 10.10 14.12
CA ALA A 79 -26.04 9.44 15.39
C ALA A 79 -25.88 10.41 16.58
N ASN A 80 -24.80 11.19 16.62
CA ASN A 80 -24.57 12.19 17.67
C ASN A 80 -25.65 13.29 17.66
N ARG A 81 -26.07 13.74 16.48
CA ARG A 81 -27.16 14.72 16.34
C ARG A 81 -28.48 14.17 16.90
N ILE A 82 -28.86 12.94 16.51
CA ILE A 82 -30.08 12.29 17.02
C ILE A 82 -30.02 12.13 18.54
N MET A 83 -28.87 11.73 19.09
CA MET A 83 -28.68 11.62 20.53
C MET A 83 -28.79 12.98 21.23
N ALA A 84 -28.18 14.03 20.68
CA ALA A 84 -28.27 15.38 21.22
C ALA A 84 -29.70 15.92 21.22
N GLU A 85 -30.44 15.73 20.13
CA GLU A 85 -31.84 16.14 20.03
C GLU A 85 -32.74 15.36 20.99
N SER A 86 -32.57 14.03 21.07
CA SER A 86 -33.38 13.16 21.94
C SER A 86 -33.15 13.38 23.43
N LEU A 87 -31.95 13.80 23.83
CA LEU A 87 -31.61 14.12 25.22
C LEU A 87 -31.95 15.57 25.61
N GLY A 88 -32.54 16.36 24.69
CA GLY A 88 -32.96 17.73 24.98
C GLY A 88 -31.84 18.78 24.86
N GLY A 89 -30.79 18.47 24.09
CA GLY A 89 -29.75 19.42 23.71
C GLY A 89 -28.31 18.94 24.00
N PRO A 90 -27.31 19.72 23.56
CA PRO A 90 -25.88 19.35 23.67
C PRO A 90 -25.42 19.09 25.11
N GLU A 91 -25.91 19.85 26.08
CA GLU A 91 -25.51 19.76 27.49
C GLU A 91 -25.85 18.40 28.10
N ASN A 92 -27.07 17.91 27.83
CA ASN A 92 -27.53 16.62 28.35
C ASN A 92 -26.87 15.44 27.61
N TYR A 93 -26.55 15.62 26.33
CA TYR A 93 -25.75 14.66 25.58
C TYR A 93 -24.34 14.51 26.13
N LEU A 94 -23.65 15.61 26.44
CA LEU A 94 -22.31 15.57 27.05
C LEU A 94 -22.35 14.90 28.44
N ARG A 95 -23.38 15.21 29.25
CA ARG A 95 -23.64 14.52 30.53
C ARG A 95 -23.79 13.00 30.34
N TRP A 96 -24.64 12.60 29.40
CA TRP A 96 -24.88 11.19 29.09
C TRP A 96 -23.59 10.50 28.60
N ALA A 97 -22.85 11.12 27.68
CA ALA A 97 -21.62 10.58 27.12
C ALA A 97 -20.55 10.36 28.20
N TYR A 98 -20.42 11.31 29.14
CA TYR A 98 -19.53 11.19 30.28
C TYR A 98 -19.95 10.04 31.21
N ILE A 99 -21.24 9.93 31.53
CA ILE A 99 -21.76 8.83 32.35
C ILE A 99 -21.53 7.47 31.66
N ASN A 100 -21.75 7.40 30.34
CA ASN A 100 -21.52 6.18 29.56
C ASN A 100 -20.03 5.77 29.57
N MET A 101 -19.13 6.73 29.35
CA MET A 101 -17.67 6.52 29.44
C MET A 101 -17.26 6.01 30.83
N LEU A 102 -17.82 6.57 31.90
CA LEU A 102 -17.56 6.11 33.26
C LEU A 102 -18.05 4.67 33.49
N GLN A 103 -19.22 4.29 32.95
CA GLN A 103 -19.74 2.93 33.06
C GLN A 103 -18.84 1.91 32.32
N GLU A 104 -18.42 2.22 31.10
CA GLU A 104 -17.51 1.37 30.31
C GLU A 104 -16.16 1.19 31.00
N THR A 105 -15.59 2.28 31.52
CA THR A 105 -14.29 2.25 32.20
C THR A 105 -14.37 1.57 33.57
N ALA A 106 -15.49 1.73 34.29
CA ALA A 106 -15.72 1.10 35.59
C ALA A 106 -15.76 -0.44 35.51
N GLY A 107 -16.12 -1.02 34.37
CA GLY A 107 -16.08 -2.46 34.12
C GLY A 107 -14.67 -3.04 33.97
N SER A 108 -13.65 -2.19 33.76
CA SER A 108 -12.27 -2.60 33.40
C SER A 108 -11.28 -2.55 34.57
N GLY A 109 -11.74 -2.31 35.81
CA GLY A 109 -10.93 -2.44 37.04
C GLY A 109 -9.96 -1.28 37.35
N ASP A 110 -9.60 -0.44 36.38
CA ASP A 110 -8.61 0.63 36.56
C ASP A 110 -9.29 1.99 36.84
N ARG A 111 -9.74 2.14 38.10
CA ARG A 111 -10.46 3.33 38.57
C ARG A 111 -9.48 4.45 38.92
N GLN A 112 -8.88 5.10 37.92
CA GLN A 112 -8.17 6.37 38.16
C GLN A 112 -9.21 7.48 38.41
N ILE A 113 -9.57 7.66 39.69
CA ILE A 113 -10.37 8.81 40.13
C ILE A 113 -9.47 10.05 40.05
N ILE A 114 -9.42 10.69 38.88
CA ILE A 114 -8.79 12.01 38.74
C ILE A 114 -9.77 13.01 39.34
N TYR A 115 -9.49 13.45 40.57
CA TYR A 115 -10.31 14.45 41.27
C TYR A 115 -10.15 15.80 40.57
N LEU A 116 -11.17 16.19 39.79
CA LEU A 116 -11.30 17.51 39.20
C LEU A 116 -12.27 18.33 40.07
N PRO A 117 -11.80 19.36 40.80
CA PRO A 117 -12.68 20.17 41.63
C PRO A 117 -13.57 21.06 40.75
N THR A 118 -14.81 20.64 40.53
CA THR A 118 -15.88 21.46 39.94
C THR A 118 -17.21 21.15 40.64
N GLU A 119 -18.05 22.17 40.83
CA GLU A 119 -19.22 22.13 41.73
C GLU A 119 -20.40 21.24 41.28
N ALA A 120 -20.25 20.43 40.22
CA ALA A 120 -21.31 19.54 39.72
C ALA A 120 -20.83 18.22 39.08
N GLY A 121 -19.57 17.80 39.29
CA GLY A 121 -19.07 16.50 38.82
C GLY A 121 -18.81 16.37 37.31
N MET A 122 -18.89 17.47 36.56
CA MET A 122 -18.41 17.58 35.17
C MET A 122 -17.33 18.65 35.09
N PRO A 123 -16.25 18.45 34.29
CA PRO A 123 -15.30 19.51 33.99
C PRO A 123 -16.00 20.76 33.46
N ILE A 124 -15.59 21.93 33.95
CA ILE A 124 -16.12 23.24 33.53
C ILE A 124 -16.11 23.38 32.00
N LEU A 125 -17.30 23.54 31.41
CA LEU A 125 -17.49 23.59 29.96
C LEU A 125 -17.32 25.01 29.40
N GLU A 126 -17.32 26.05 30.26
CA GLU A 126 -17.18 27.47 29.85
C GLU A 126 -15.85 28.14 30.21
N ALA A 127 -14.77 27.38 30.46
CA ALA A 127 -13.45 27.94 30.81
C ALA A 127 -12.78 28.65 29.61
N GLY A 128 -13.28 29.83 29.21
CA GLY A 128 -12.69 30.61 28.11
C GLY A 128 -13.36 31.95 27.77
N ARG A 129 -14.57 32.28 28.26
CA ARG A 129 -15.14 33.62 28.02
C ARG A 129 -14.57 34.64 29.00
N ARG A 130 -13.42 35.21 28.65
CA ARG A 130 -12.98 36.48 29.24
C ARG A 130 -13.90 37.58 28.68
N PRO A 131 -14.62 38.35 29.52
CA PRO A 131 -15.37 39.51 29.03
C PRO A 131 -14.38 40.49 28.39
N PRO A 132 -14.73 41.16 27.26
CA PRO A 132 -13.90 42.24 26.76
C PRO A 132 -13.76 43.29 27.85
N ALA A 133 -12.51 43.61 28.20
CA ALA A 133 -12.22 44.73 29.07
C ALA A 133 -12.69 46.00 28.35
N ASN A 134 -13.66 46.65 28.96
CA ASN A 134 -14.23 47.94 28.59
C ASN A 134 -13.17 49.05 28.55
#